data_AF-A0A919JR92-F1
#
_entry.id   AF-A0A919JR92-F1
#
_cell.length_a   1.000
_cell.length_b   1.000
_cell.length_c   1.000
_cell.angle_alpha   90.00
_cell.angle_beta   90.00
_cell.angle_gamma   90.00
#
_symmetry.space_group_name_H-M   'P 1'
#
loop_
_entity.id
_entity.type
_entity.pdbx_description
1 polymer ?
#
loop_
_entity_poly.entity_id
_entity_poly.type
_entity_poly.pdbx_seq_one_letter_code
_entity_poly.pdbx_strand_id
1 'polypeptide(L)'
;MVRVSRRFALWQADLDGGVCAVPEECVETLRDRERIALVLEHREHGLTPTRHGFAAALRQDVEWQFTGLAWPPDLRPGVLVTVAWHSARDEVVVRTTPLAEPVRVDGADYFHEYDPRVVTREFHVRKSNRGDVLHAVRRLGRVFTDGSAVFPESGLAAQCGLGRGARGTFLLRNAVEQLIREGYLTRVPGSVDAAGYPSYPAVDGQKPAEMLFYAPLVEPAPYPGEEDEADGEGADRRDHWVNGFVRKLPPGAQPSERQLTLHERAVESEQVPASPLAPGYTFVKKHHRG
;
A
#
# COMPACT_ATOMS: atom_id res chain seq x y z
N MET A 1 13.13 16.51 -32.18
CA MET A 1 11.83 15.86 -31.91
C MET A 1 11.86 15.41 -30.46
N VAL A 2 11.09 16.07 -29.60
CA VAL A 2 11.15 15.86 -28.14
C VAL A 2 10.09 14.84 -27.74
N ARG A 3 10.51 13.81 -27.01
CA ARG A 3 9.67 12.82 -26.33
C ARG A 3 10.03 12.87 -24.85
N VAL A 4 9.02 13.04 -24.01
CA VAL A 4 9.18 13.12 -22.56
C VAL A 4 8.19 12.18 -21.90
N SER A 5 8.59 11.60 -20.77
CA SER A 5 7.73 10.72 -20.01
C SER A 5 7.98 10.87 -18.52
N ARG A 6 6.91 10.89 -17.73
CA ARG A 6 6.94 10.90 -16.28
C ARG A 6 6.16 9.68 -15.78
N ARG A 7 6.73 8.96 -14.81
CA ARG A 7 6.06 7.84 -14.13
C ARG A 7 5.90 8.19 -12.65
N PHE A 8 4.70 7.99 -12.12
CA PHE A 8 4.38 8.27 -10.72
C PHE A 8 3.23 7.39 -10.24
N ALA A 9 3.03 7.33 -8.92
CA ALA A 9 1.92 6.63 -8.30
C ALA A 9 0.76 7.60 -8.04
N LEU A 10 -0.47 7.17 -8.31
CA LEU A 10 -1.68 7.92 -8.01
C LEU A 10 -1.93 7.96 -6.50
N TRP A 11 -2.21 9.13 -5.96
CA TRP A 11 -2.71 9.33 -4.59
C TRP A 11 -4.24 9.37 -4.60
N GLN A 12 -4.89 9.22 -3.44
CA GLN A 12 -6.36 9.31 -3.37
C GLN A 12 -6.85 10.67 -3.90
N ALA A 13 -6.11 11.75 -3.62
CA ALA A 13 -6.41 13.09 -4.13
C ALA A 13 -6.38 13.18 -5.67
N ASP A 14 -5.50 12.41 -6.34
CA ASP A 14 -5.42 12.38 -7.80
C ASP A 14 -6.66 11.70 -8.42
N LEU A 15 -7.08 10.62 -7.77
CA LEU A 15 -8.27 9.85 -8.14
C LEU A 15 -9.54 10.69 -7.95
N ASP A 16 -9.73 11.26 -6.77
CA ASP A 16 -10.90 12.07 -6.43
C ASP A 16 -10.95 13.38 -7.23
N GLY A 17 -9.79 13.98 -7.48
CA GLY A 17 -9.67 15.24 -8.20
C GLY A 17 -9.77 15.10 -9.72
N GLY A 18 -9.67 13.88 -10.26
CA GLY A 18 -9.59 13.66 -11.70
C GLY A 18 -8.38 14.38 -12.31
N VAL A 19 -7.23 14.31 -11.62
CA VAL A 19 -6.01 15.03 -12.00
C VAL A 19 -4.83 14.09 -12.23
N CYS A 20 -3.86 14.54 -13.02
CA CYS A 20 -2.69 13.77 -13.42
C CYS A 20 -1.47 14.67 -13.56
N ALA A 21 -0.36 14.35 -12.89
CA ALA A 21 0.85 15.16 -12.92
C ALA A 21 1.44 15.26 -14.34
N VAL A 22 1.89 16.46 -14.69
CA VAL A 22 2.41 16.79 -16.03
C VAL A 22 3.94 16.58 -16.03
N PRO A 23 4.54 16.03 -17.11
CA PRO A 23 5.98 16.13 -17.34
C PRO A 23 6.38 17.60 -17.50
N GLU A 24 7.23 18.13 -16.61
CA GLU A 24 7.55 19.57 -16.57
C GLU A 24 8.03 20.11 -17.93
N GLU A 25 8.73 19.27 -18.69
CA GLU A 25 9.29 19.62 -19.99
C GLU A 25 8.24 19.89 -21.07
N CYS A 26 6.99 19.45 -20.90
CA CYS A 26 5.92 19.74 -21.86
C CYS A 26 5.05 20.96 -21.47
N VAL A 27 5.20 21.49 -20.24
CA VAL A 27 4.38 22.59 -19.73
C VAL A 27 4.50 23.83 -20.62
N GLU A 28 5.72 24.28 -20.92
CA GLU A 28 5.94 25.48 -21.74
C GLU A 28 5.28 25.41 -23.12
N THR A 29 5.17 24.19 -23.69
CA THR A 29 4.55 23.99 -25.01
C THR A 29 3.02 23.88 -24.93
N LEU A 30 2.50 23.40 -23.80
CA LEU A 30 1.08 23.08 -23.66
C LEU A 30 0.30 24.17 -22.90
N ARG A 31 0.96 25.03 -22.10
CA ARG A 31 0.30 26.00 -21.20
C ARG A 31 -0.63 26.99 -21.88
N ASP A 32 -0.36 27.33 -23.13
CA ASP A 32 -1.17 28.29 -23.89
C ASP A 32 -2.35 27.62 -24.62
N ARG A 33 -2.48 26.30 -24.52
CA ARG A 33 -3.59 25.55 -25.11
C ARG A 33 -4.77 25.53 -24.15
N GLU A 34 -5.93 26.00 -24.61
CA GLU A 34 -7.17 25.90 -23.83
C GLU A 34 -7.61 24.46 -23.58
N ARG A 35 -7.31 23.56 -24.53
CA ARG A 35 -7.64 22.13 -24.45
C ARG A 35 -6.49 21.28 -24.96
N ILE A 36 -6.19 20.23 -24.21
CA ILE A 36 -5.15 19.26 -24.53
C ILE A 36 -5.82 17.90 -24.67
N ALA A 37 -5.64 17.25 -25.82
CA ALA A 37 -6.12 15.91 -26.02
C ALA A 37 -5.29 14.96 -25.14
N LEU A 38 -5.93 14.35 -24.15
CA LEU A 38 -5.32 13.34 -23.30
C LEU A 38 -5.98 12.01 -23.57
N VAL A 39 -5.18 10.97 -23.75
CA VAL A 39 -5.64 9.61 -23.98
C VAL A 39 -5.17 8.72 -22.85
N LEU A 40 -6.11 8.09 -22.14
CA LEU A 40 -5.82 7.03 -21.18
C LEU A 40 -5.87 5.67 -21.88
N GLU A 41 -4.74 4.98 -21.91
CA GLU A 41 -4.60 3.58 -22.28
C GLU A 41 -4.58 2.73 -21.00
N HIS A 42 -5.58 1.89 -20.83
CA HIS A 42 -5.80 1.11 -19.61
C HIS A 42 -6.23 -0.32 -19.96
N ARG A 43 -6.15 -1.25 -19.01
CA ARG A 43 -6.79 -2.57 -19.13
C ARG A 43 -7.72 -2.76 -17.96
N GLU A 44 -9.02 -2.81 -18.22
CA GLU A 44 -10.02 -3.00 -17.17
C GLU A 44 -9.74 -4.31 -16.41
N HIS A 45 -9.48 -4.17 -15.10
CA HIS A 45 -9.05 -5.26 -14.21
C HIS A 45 -7.83 -6.04 -14.74
N GLY A 46 -6.95 -5.38 -15.48
CA GLY A 46 -5.74 -5.95 -16.07
C GLY A 46 -5.98 -6.76 -17.36
N LEU A 47 -7.23 -6.95 -17.77
CA LEU A 47 -7.62 -7.86 -18.85
C LEU A 47 -7.96 -7.13 -20.15
N THR A 48 -9.06 -6.36 -20.14
CA THR A 48 -9.67 -5.83 -21.37
C THR A 48 -9.07 -4.47 -21.73
N PRO A 49 -8.33 -4.32 -22.85
CA PRO A 49 -7.77 -3.04 -23.23
C PRO A 49 -8.86 -2.01 -23.52
N THR A 50 -8.74 -0.84 -22.88
CA THR A 50 -9.59 0.32 -23.11
C THR A 50 -8.76 1.54 -23.47
N ARG A 51 -9.35 2.43 -24.26
CA ARG A 51 -8.77 3.71 -24.64
C ARG A 51 -9.83 4.80 -24.47
N HIS A 52 -9.56 5.76 -23.60
CA HIS A 52 -10.48 6.87 -23.31
C HIS A 52 -9.82 8.20 -23.62
N GLY A 53 -10.50 9.04 -24.41
CA GLY A 53 -10.05 10.39 -24.73
C GLY A 53 -10.68 11.43 -23.81
N PHE A 54 -9.89 12.41 -23.39
CA PHE A 54 -10.30 13.53 -22.54
C PHE A 54 -9.86 14.84 -23.19
N ALA A 55 -10.69 15.87 -23.05
CA ALA A 55 -10.28 17.25 -23.28
C ALA A 55 -9.78 17.82 -21.95
N ALA A 56 -8.49 17.65 -21.67
CA ALA A 56 -7.88 18.09 -20.43
C ALA A 56 -7.48 19.57 -20.50
N ALA A 57 -7.41 20.22 -19.34
CA ALA A 57 -6.80 21.54 -19.17
C ALA A 57 -5.55 21.42 -18.28
N LEU A 58 -4.62 22.36 -18.44
CA LEU A 58 -3.50 22.52 -17.50
C LEU A 58 -3.91 23.41 -16.35
N ARG A 59 -3.57 22.99 -15.14
CA ARG A 59 -3.69 23.79 -13.93
C ARG A 59 -2.38 23.73 -13.15
N GLN A 60 -1.93 24.86 -12.64
CA GLN A 60 -0.86 24.90 -11.66
C GLN A 60 -1.48 24.94 -10.26
N ASP A 61 -1.07 24.00 -9.41
CA ASP A 61 -1.33 24.04 -7.97
C ASP A 61 0.02 24.02 -7.25
N VAL A 62 0.36 22.97 -6.49
CA VAL A 62 1.74 22.72 -6.04
C VAL A 62 2.64 22.35 -7.22
N GLU A 63 2.13 21.52 -8.12
CA GLU A 63 2.77 21.13 -9.39
C GLU A 63 1.79 21.35 -10.56
N TRP A 64 2.31 21.30 -11.79
CA TRP A 64 1.47 21.30 -12.99
C TRP A 64 0.74 19.95 -13.15
N GLN A 65 -0.56 20.04 -13.40
CA GLN A 65 -1.44 18.88 -13.53
C GLN A 65 -2.40 19.05 -14.71
N PHE A 66 -2.66 17.95 -15.40
CA PHE A 66 -3.82 17.80 -16.27
C PHE A 66 -5.06 17.62 -15.39
N THR A 67 -6.16 18.27 -15.75
CA THR A 67 -7.44 18.19 -15.01
C THR A 67 -8.57 17.73 -15.92
N GLY A 68 -9.64 17.20 -15.34
CA GLY A 68 -10.83 16.77 -16.06
C GLY A 68 -10.76 15.33 -16.55
N LEU A 69 -9.93 14.52 -15.90
CA LEU A 69 -9.86 13.08 -16.14
C LEU A 69 -10.96 12.37 -15.35
N ALA A 70 -11.49 11.29 -15.92
CA ALA A 70 -12.29 10.31 -15.19
C ALA A 70 -11.46 9.02 -15.10
N TRP A 71 -10.98 8.70 -13.89
CA TRP A 71 -10.18 7.51 -13.68
C TRP A 71 -11.05 6.24 -13.73
N PRO A 72 -10.55 5.12 -14.29
CA PRO A 72 -11.23 3.84 -14.24
C PRO A 72 -11.54 3.41 -12.79
N PRO A 73 -12.71 2.82 -12.54
CA PRO A 73 -13.19 2.54 -11.17
C PRO A 73 -12.39 1.45 -10.45
N ASP A 74 -11.61 0.64 -11.18
CA ASP A 74 -10.73 -0.39 -10.64
C ASP A 74 -9.35 0.16 -10.21
N LEU A 75 -9.04 1.43 -10.51
CA LEU A 75 -7.82 2.07 -10.04
C LEU A 75 -7.91 2.44 -8.56
N ARG A 76 -6.80 2.24 -7.85
CA ARG A 76 -6.65 2.50 -6.42
C ARG A 76 -5.42 3.35 -6.14
N PRO A 77 -5.35 4.02 -4.96
CA PRO A 77 -4.13 4.69 -4.54
C PRO A 77 -2.93 3.76 -4.62
N GLY A 78 -1.82 4.28 -5.12
CA GLY A 78 -0.59 3.54 -5.36
C GLY A 78 -0.42 3.01 -6.77
N VAL A 79 -1.47 2.92 -7.60
CA VAL A 79 -1.32 2.49 -9.01
C VAL A 79 -0.34 3.41 -9.74
N LEU A 80 0.62 2.81 -10.45
CA LEU A 80 1.61 3.52 -11.24
C LEU A 80 1.05 3.86 -12.62
N VAL A 81 1.12 5.15 -12.95
CA VAL A 81 0.78 5.69 -14.27
C VAL A 81 2.03 6.23 -14.96
N THR A 82 2.09 6.07 -16.27
CA THR A 82 3.11 6.70 -17.11
C THR A 82 2.45 7.70 -18.04
N VAL A 83 2.83 8.97 -17.91
CA VAL A 83 2.39 10.06 -18.77
C VAL A 83 3.49 10.33 -19.78
N ALA A 84 3.16 10.21 -21.07
CA ALA A 84 4.08 10.43 -22.16
C ALA A 84 3.54 11.52 -23.10
N TRP A 85 4.40 12.47 -23.43
CA TRP A 85 4.10 13.47 -24.45
C TRP A 85 5.15 13.41 -25.55
N HIS A 86 4.68 13.61 -26.77
CA HIS A 86 5.52 13.61 -27.94
C HIS A 86 5.20 14.87 -28.77
N SER A 87 6.17 15.77 -28.94
CA SER A 87 5.98 17.06 -29.63
C SER A 87 5.38 16.99 -31.04
N ALA A 88 5.59 15.89 -31.78
CA ALA A 88 4.96 15.67 -33.09
C ALA A 88 3.56 15.04 -33.05
N ARG A 89 3.01 14.77 -31.87
CA ARG A 89 1.65 14.28 -31.68
C ARG A 89 0.84 15.35 -30.94
N ASP A 90 -0.43 15.46 -31.30
CA ASP A 90 -1.35 16.39 -30.64
C ASP A 90 -1.96 15.84 -29.34
N GLU A 91 -1.62 14.59 -28.98
CA GLU A 91 -2.12 13.91 -27.79
C GLU A 91 -1.03 13.66 -26.74
N VAL A 92 -1.43 13.77 -25.48
CA VAL A 92 -0.71 13.24 -24.32
C VAL A 92 -1.27 11.86 -24.02
N VAL A 93 -0.40 10.86 -23.81
CA VAL A 93 -0.83 9.49 -23.50
C VAL A 93 -0.53 9.19 -22.04
N VAL A 94 -1.55 8.78 -21.30
CA VAL A 94 -1.46 8.23 -19.94
C VAL A 94 -1.66 6.73 -20.04
N ARG A 95 -0.77 5.94 -19.44
CA ARG A 95 -0.82 4.47 -19.48
C ARG A 95 -0.78 3.87 -18.08
N THR A 96 -1.61 2.86 -17.84
CA THR A 96 -1.40 1.88 -16.76
C THR A 96 -0.74 0.61 -17.32
N THR A 97 0.05 -0.06 -16.49
CA THR A 97 0.65 -1.37 -16.83
C THR A 97 -0.03 -2.44 -15.98
N PRO A 98 -0.65 -3.47 -16.58
CA PRO A 98 -1.25 -4.57 -15.81
C PRO A 98 -0.16 -5.37 -15.09
N LEU A 99 -0.50 -5.97 -13.96
CA LEU A 99 0.31 -7.03 -13.35
C LEU A 99 0.23 -8.31 -14.18
N ALA A 100 1.22 -9.18 -14.04
CA ALA A 100 1.16 -10.52 -14.61
C ALA A 100 0.05 -11.36 -13.95
N GLU A 101 -0.12 -11.20 -12.64
CA GLU A 101 -1.16 -11.81 -11.82
C GLU A 101 -1.71 -10.74 -10.85
N PRO A 102 -3.04 -10.66 -10.64
CA PRO A 102 -3.63 -9.75 -9.67
C PRO A 102 -3.17 -10.08 -8.25
N VAL A 103 -3.04 -9.06 -7.42
CA VAL A 103 -2.66 -9.22 -6.02
C VAL A 103 -3.62 -8.48 -5.09
N ARG A 104 -3.86 -9.06 -3.92
CA ARG A 104 -4.62 -8.49 -2.82
C ARG A 104 -3.65 -8.01 -1.75
N VAL A 105 -3.65 -6.70 -1.49
CA VAL A 105 -2.82 -6.08 -0.44
C VAL A 105 -3.73 -5.62 0.69
N ASP A 106 -3.63 -6.26 1.86
CA ASP A 106 -4.51 -6.04 3.02
C ASP A 106 -6.01 -5.99 2.68
N GLY A 107 -6.45 -6.91 1.82
CA GLY A 107 -7.84 -6.99 1.38
C GLY A 107 -8.26 -5.93 0.36
N ALA A 108 -7.32 -5.30 -0.34
CA ALA A 108 -7.59 -4.45 -1.50
C ALA A 108 -6.94 -5.04 -2.75
N ASP A 109 -7.72 -5.22 -3.81
CA ASP A 109 -7.26 -5.84 -5.05
C ASP A 109 -6.57 -4.83 -5.97
N TYR A 110 -5.44 -5.25 -6.52
CA TYR A 110 -4.62 -4.51 -7.48
C TYR A 110 -4.42 -5.37 -8.73
N PHE A 111 -4.80 -4.82 -9.87
CA PHE A 111 -4.65 -5.44 -11.19
C PHE A 111 -3.52 -4.82 -12.02
N HIS A 112 -2.93 -3.74 -11.51
CA HIS A 112 -1.93 -2.91 -12.20
C HIS A 112 -0.69 -2.72 -11.33
N GLU A 113 0.45 -2.45 -11.97
CA GLU A 113 1.68 -2.10 -11.27
C GLU A 113 1.41 -0.97 -10.28
N TYR A 114 1.95 -1.07 -9.06
CA TYR A 114 1.70 -0.12 -7.98
C TYR A 114 2.98 0.18 -7.19
N ASP A 115 3.02 1.31 -6.48
CA ASP A 115 4.05 1.65 -5.50
C ASP A 115 3.59 1.23 -4.10
N PRO A 116 4.20 0.19 -3.49
CA PRO A 116 3.84 -0.27 -2.16
C PRO A 116 3.90 0.81 -1.08
N ARG A 117 4.75 1.83 -1.24
CA ARG A 117 4.87 2.92 -0.25
C ARG A 117 3.63 3.78 -0.22
N VAL A 118 3.05 4.08 -1.39
CA VAL A 118 1.82 4.86 -1.48
C VAL A 118 0.64 4.02 -1.00
N VAL A 119 0.56 2.74 -1.39
CA VAL A 119 -0.45 1.79 -0.86
C VAL A 119 -0.41 1.74 0.68
N THR A 120 0.78 1.75 1.27
CA THR A 120 0.92 1.80 2.73
C THR A 120 0.42 3.11 3.32
N ARG A 121 0.80 4.26 2.74
CA ARG A 121 0.44 5.60 3.26
C ARG A 121 -1.03 5.96 3.09
N GLU A 122 -1.62 5.61 1.96
CA GLU A 122 -3.00 5.93 1.58
C GLU A 122 -4.00 4.90 2.11
N PHE A 123 -3.59 4.06 3.05
CA PHE A 123 -4.46 3.05 3.61
C PHE A 123 -5.59 3.67 4.42
N HIS A 124 -6.81 3.46 3.94
CA HIS A 124 -8.02 3.87 4.62
C HIS A 124 -8.46 2.80 5.63
N VAL A 125 -8.27 3.10 6.91
CA VAL A 125 -8.77 2.25 8.01
C VAL A 125 -10.13 2.74 8.48
N ARG A 126 -11.02 1.80 8.83
CA ARG A 126 -12.23 2.15 9.58
C ARG A 126 -11.84 2.77 10.92
N LYS A 127 -12.56 3.81 11.33
CA LYS A 127 -12.37 4.48 12.63
C LYS A 127 -12.57 3.47 13.76
N SER A 128 -11.46 3.11 14.40
CA SER A 128 -11.40 2.17 15.51
C SER A 128 -10.04 2.32 16.19
N ASN A 129 -9.91 1.93 17.45
CA ASN A 129 -8.63 2.06 18.15
C ASN A 129 -7.49 1.30 17.42
N ARG A 130 -7.79 0.11 16.87
CA ARG A 130 -6.84 -0.65 16.04
C ARG A 130 -6.52 0.08 14.74
N GLY A 131 -7.54 0.64 14.09
CA GLY A 131 -7.37 1.37 12.86
C GLY A 131 -6.54 2.63 13.04
N ASP A 132 -6.72 3.35 14.14
CA ASP A 132 -5.93 4.55 14.46
C ASP A 132 -4.45 4.20 14.70
N VAL A 133 -4.17 3.08 15.38
CA VAL A 133 -2.80 2.56 15.57
C VAL A 133 -2.17 2.18 14.22
N LEU A 134 -2.86 1.39 13.39
CA LEU A 134 -2.34 1.02 12.07
C LEU A 134 -2.13 2.23 11.18
N HIS A 135 -3.06 3.18 11.18
CA HIS A 135 -2.94 4.42 10.44
C HIS A 135 -1.71 5.22 10.88
N ALA A 136 -1.47 5.35 12.19
CA ALA A 136 -0.27 6.04 12.69
C ALA A 136 1.02 5.34 12.23
N VAL A 137 1.11 4.01 12.37
CA VAL A 137 2.30 3.25 11.95
C VAL A 137 2.55 3.40 10.45
N ARG A 138 1.52 3.25 9.61
CA ARG A 138 1.65 3.26 8.14
C ARG A 138 1.87 4.66 7.56
N ARG A 139 1.19 5.68 8.12
CA ARG A 139 1.24 7.05 7.59
C ARG A 139 2.42 7.85 8.13
N LEU A 140 2.75 7.68 9.40
CA LEU A 140 3.77 8.48 10.09
C LEU A 140 5.09 7.73 10.31
N GLY A 141 5.07 6.40 10.17
CA GLY A 141 6.28 5.59 10.21
C GLY A 141 7.20 5.82 9.01
N ARG A 142 8.42 5.30 9.15
CA ARG A 142 9.31 5.13 8.02
C ARG A 142 8.81 3.94 7.20
N VAL A 143 8.42 4.21 5.96
CA VAL A 143 7.95 3.19 5.02
C VAL A 143 9.10 2.74 4.13
N PHE A 144 9.30 1.44 4.00
CA PHE A 144 10.31 0.81 3.16
C PHE A 144 9.77 0.56 1.74
N THR A 145 10.67 0.21 0.81
CA THR A 145 10.34 0.03 -0.60
C THR A 145 9.35 -1.11 -0.88
N ASP A 146 9.25 -2.08 0.01
CA ASP A 146 8.30 -3.19 -0.06
C ASP A 146 6.95 -2.88 0.61
N GLY A 147 6.73 -1.63 1.04
CA GLY A 147 5.51 -1.20 1.71
C GLY A 147 5.47 -1.54 3.20
N SER A 148 6.45 -2.26 3.75
CA SER A 148 6.57 -2.40 5.20
C SER A 148 6.84 -1.04 5.86
N ALA A 149 6.48 -0.90 7.14
CA ALA A 149 6.66 0.36 7.86
C ALA A 149 7.11 0.12 9.30
N VAL A 150 7.91 1.05 9.83
CA VAL A 150 8.35 1.04 11.22
C VAL A 150 8.02 2.34 11.92
N PHE A 151 7.53 2.24 13.15
CA PHE A 151 7.18 3.39 13.98
C PHE A 151 7.52 3.13 15.46
N PRO A 152 8.06 4.11 16.22
CA PRO A 152 8.38 3.92 17.64
C PRO A 152 7.11 3.76 18.48
N GLU A 153 7.02 2.69 19.28
CA GLU A 153 5.83 2.41 20.10
C GLU A 153 5.54 3.56 21.08
N SER A 154 6.60 4.14 21.65
CA SER A 154 6.53 5.29 22.57
C SER A 154 5.85 6.53 21.97
N GLY A 155 5.85 6.67 20.63
CA GLY A 155 5.23 7.80 19.93
C GLY A 155 3.73 7.63 19.67
N LEU A 156 3.17 6.42 19.83
CA LEU A 156 1.82 6.12 19.36
C LEU A 156 0.73 6.95 20.04
N ALA A 157 0.82 7.13 21.35
CA ALA A 157 -0.19 7.85 22.12
C ALA A 157 -0.38 9.29 21.60
N ALA A 158 0.71 9.95 21.21
CA ALA A 158 0.66 11.30 20.67
C ALA A 158 -0.04 11.37 19.31
N GLN A 159 0.07 10.31 18.50
CA GLN A 159 -0.37 10.32 17.09
C GLN A 159 -1.76 9.71 16.87
N CYS A 160 -2.15 8.73 17.69
CA CYS A 160 -3.42 8.03 17.51
C CYS A 160 -4.60 8.73 18.21
N GLY A 161 -4.35 9.82 18.96
CA GLY A 161 -5.36 10.44 19.82
C GLY A 161 -5.81 9.56 21.01
N LEU A 162 -5.12 8.42 21.21
CA LEU A 162 -5.33 7.47 22.30
C LEU A 162 -4.24 7.65 23.38
N GLY A 163 -4.39 6.98 24.52
CA GLY A 163 -3.34 7.01 25.56
C GLY A 163 -3.46 8.12 26.61
N ARG A 164 -4.49 8.98 26.56
CA ARG A 164 -4.77 9.95 27.64
C ARG A 164 -5.57 9.31 28.77
N GLY A 165 -5.03 9.38 29.99
CA GLY A 165 -5.64 8.80 31.19
C GLY A 165 -5.67 7.26 31.18
N ALA A 166 -6.03 6.66 32.32
CA ALA A 166 -5.97 5.20 32.48
C ALA A 166 -6.77 4.42 31.42
N ARG A 167 -7.97 4.93 31.05
CA ARG A 167 -8.79 4.33 29.99
C ARG A 167 -8.13 4.41 28.62
N GLY A 168 -7.60 5.57 28.24
CA GLY A 168 -6.93 5.76 26.96
C GLY A 168 -5.68 4.88 26.83
N THR A 169 -4.88 4.78 27.89
CA THR A 169 -3.70 3.90 27.94
C THR A 169 -4.11 2.44 27.80
N PHE A 170 -5.17 2.01 28.47
CA PHE A 170 -5.69 0.65 28.35
C PHE A 170 -6.13 0.33 26.92
N LEU A 171 -6.89 1.22 26.29
CA LEU A 171 -7.38 1.04 24.90
C LEU A 171 -6.24 0.98 23.89
N LEU A 172 -5.24 1.86 24.03
CA LEU A 172 -4.05 1.85 23.17
C LEU A 172 -3.30 0.52 23.29
N ARG A 173 -2.99 0.10 24.51
CA ARG A 173 -2.30 -1.17 24.76
C ARG A 173 -3.09 -2.35 24.20
N ASN A 174 -4.39 -2.40 24.46
CA ASN A 174 -5.25 -3.48 23.96
C ASN A 174 -5.27 -3.54 22.43
N ALA A 175 -5.36 -2.39 21.75
CA ALA A 175 -5.31 -2.31 20.29
C ALA A 175 -3.97 -2.81 19.72
N VAL A 176 -2.84 -2.38 20.29
CA VAL A 176 -1.50 -2.85 19.88
C VAL A 176 -1.36 -4.36 20.07
N GLU A 177 -1.73 -4.88 21.24
CA GLU A 177 -1.65 -6.32 21.53
C GLU A 177 -2.53 -7.14 20.59
N GLN A 178 -3.72 -6.65 20.24
CA GLN A 178 -4.60 -7.31 19.30
C GLN A 178 -4.00 -7.33 17.88
N LEU A 179 -3.45 -6.22 17.41
CA LEU A 179 -2.78 -6.15 16.10
C LEU A 179 -1.54 -7.05 16.01
N ILE A 180 -0.79 -7.19 17.09
CA ILE A 180 0.34 -8.14 17.16
C ILE A 180 -0.17 -9.57 17.12
N ARG A 181 -1.24 -9.89 17.86
CA ARG A 181 -1.85 -11.21 17.88
C ARG A 181 -2.43 -11.62 16.52
N GLU A 182 -3.02 -10.67 15.81
CA GLU A 182 -3.55 -10.81 14.45
C GLU A 182 -2.45 -10.72 13.37
N GLY A 183 -1.18 -10.57 13.77
CA GLY A 183 -0.06 -10.57 12.84
C GLY A 183 0.01 -9.37 11.91
N TYR A 184 -0.67 -8.26 12.22
CA TYR A 184 -0.50 -6.99 11.50
C TYR A 184 0.76 -6.24 11.94
N LEU A 185 1.11 -6.36 13.22
CA LEU A 185 2.27 -5.70 13.82
C LEU A 185 3.22 -6.70 14.46
N THR A 186 4.47 -6.28 14.62
CA THR A 186 5.49 -7.03 15.37
C THR A 186 6.38 -6.05 16.11
N ARG A 187 6.68 -6.33 17.38
CA ARG A 187 7.67 -5.55 18.13
C ARG A 187 9.07 -5.94 17.71
N VAL A 188 9.89 -4.95 17.41
CA VAL A 188 11.29 -5.15 17.02
C VAL A 188 12.18 -4.09 17.67
N PRO A 189 13.45 -4.40 17.99
CA PRO A 189 14.40 -3.38 18.42
C PRO A 189 14.80 -2.49 17.24
N GLY A 190 14.78 -1.18 17.45
CA GLY A 190 15.28 -0.19 16.50
C GLY A 190 15.92 0.99 17.22
N SER A 191 16.10 2.08 16.50
CA SER A 191 16.60 3.33 17.08
C SER A 191 15.89 4.55 16.52
N VAL A 192 15.91 5.65 17.26
CA VAL A 192 15.47 6.97 16.78
C VAL A 192 16.66 7.92 16.77
N ASP A 193 16.74 8.76 15.74
CA ASP A 193 17.72 9.84 15.69
C ASP A 193 17.32 11.02 16.59
N ALA A 194 18.14 12.08 16.58
CA ALA A 194 17.87 13.29 17.36
C ALA A 194 16.60 14.04 16.95
N ALA A 195 16.11 13.84 15.73
CA ALA A 195 14.85 14.40 15.24
C ALA A 195 13.64 13.49 15.52
N GLY A 196 13.86 12.30 16.11
CA GLY A 196 12.83 11.30 16.38
C GLY A 196 12.49 10.43 15.17
N TYR A 197 13.27 10.49 14.09
CA TYR A 197 13.04 9.66 12.90
C TYR A 197 13.40 8.20 13.18
N PRO A 198 12.53 7.23 12.87
CA PRO A 198 12.77 5.83 13.19
C PRO A 198 13.73 5.16 12.19
N SER A 199 14.64 4.37 12.75
CA SER A 199 15.54 3.48 12.03
C SER A 199 15.32 2.03 12.45
N TYR A 200 15.26 1.18 11.44
CA TYR A 200 15.31 -0.26 11.60
C TYR A 200 16.18 -0.86 10.47
N PRO A 201 17.15 -1.75 10.78
CA PRO A 201 17.61 -2.13 12.14
C PRO A 201 18.14 -0.94 12.96
N ALA A 202 18.39 -1.15 14.26
CA ALA A 202 18.98 -0.13 15.12
C ALA A 202 20.35 0.33 14.58
N VAL A 203 20.62 1.63 14.67
CA VAL A 203 21.86 2.26 14.20
C VAL A 203 22.71 2.66 15.40
N ASP A 204 24.01 2.34 15.34
CA ASP A 204 24.96 2.70 16.38
C ASP A 204 24.99 4.21 16.64
N GLY A 205 25.01 4.60 17.91
CA GLY A 205 25.00 5.99 18.34
C GLY A 205 23.62 6.68 18.33
N GLN A 206 22.58 6.05 17.76
CA GLN A 206 21.20 6.52 17.90
C GLN A 206 20.55 6.01 19.19
N LYS A 207 19.49 6.67 19.64
CA LYS A 207 18.77 6.28 20.87
C LYS A 207 18.00 4.97 20.60
N PRO A 208 18.23 3.88 21.35
CA PRO A 208 17.45 2.66 21.21
C PRO A 208 15.97 2.89 21.49
N ALA A 209 15.10 2.22 20.74
CA ALA A 209 13.66 2.29 20.93
C ALA A 209 12.99 0.96 20.55
N GLU A 210 11.91 0.63 21.25
CA GLU A 210 11.00 -0.42 20.83
C GLU A 210 10.13 0.08 19.67
N MET A 211 10.14 -0.67 18.58
CA MET A 211 9.47 -0.31 17.35
C MET A 211 8.32 -1.27 17.06
N LEU A 212 7.27 -0.73 16.45
CA LEU A 212 6.23 -1.51 15.80
C LEU A 212 6.53 -1.58 14.31
N PHE A 213 6.74 -2.81 13.84
CA PHE A 213 6.93 -3.14 12.45
C PHE A 213 5.63 -3.69 11.84
N TYR A 214 5.15 -3.00 10.81
CA TYR A 214 4.06 -3.42 9.95
C TYR A 214 4.64 -4.06 8.69
N ALA A 215 4.07 -5.18 8.27
CA ALA A 215 4.31 -5.78 6.96
C ALA A 215 2.97 -5.98 6.25
N PRO A 216 2.83 -5.56 4.98
CA PRO A 216 1.61 -5.81 4.23
C PRO A 216 1.35 -7.30 4.07
N LEU A 217 0.09 -7.72 4.19
CA LEU A 217 -0.33 -9.03 3.69
C LEU A 217 -0.56 -8.92 2.19
N VAL A 218 0.21 -9.67 1.41
CA VAL A 218 0.10 -9.73 -0.05
C VAL A 218 -0.26 -11.16 -0.44
N GLU A 219 -1.42 -11.31 -1.08
CA GLU A 219 -1.98 -12.60 -1.51
C GLU A 219 -2.33 -12.52 -3.01
N PRO A 220 -2.40 -13.65 -3.73
CA PRO A 220 -3.03 -13.66 -5.05
C PRO A 220 -4.47 -13.14 -4.94
N ALA A 221 -4.89 -12.29 -5.89
CA ALA A 221 -6.28 -11.89 -6.02
C ALA A 221 -6.95 -12.67 -7.17
N PRO A 222 -8.22 -13.04 -7.04
CA PRO A 222 -8.98 -13.60 -8.16
C PRO A 222 -9.15 -12.55 -9.26
N TYR A 223 -9.29 -13.01 -10.51
CA TYR A 223 -9.79 -12.14 -11.55
C TYR A 223 -11.30 -11.87 -11.37
N PRO A 224 -11.84 -10.78 -11.91
CA PRO A 224 -13.28 -10.53 -11.86
C PRO A 224 -14.06 -11.69 -12.49
N GLY A 225 -15.04 -12.22 -11.75
CA GLY A 225 -15.86 -13.36 -12.20
C GLY A 225 -15.30 -14.74 -11.85
N GLU A 226 -14.08 -14.82 -11.32
CA GLU A 226 -13.53 -16.00 -10.64
C GLU A 226 -13.84 -15.88 -9.13
N GLU A 227 -15.13 -15.86 -8.77
CA GLU A 227 -15.48 -15.97 -7.35
C GLU A 227 -15.17 -17.40 -6.90
N ASP A 228 -14.24 -17.56 -5.94
CA ASP A 228 -14.24 -18.74 -5.07
C ASP A 228 -15.65 -18.85 -4.46
N GLU A 229 -16.24 -20.04 -4.45
CA GLU A 229 -17.54 -20.35 -3.83
C GLU A 229 -17.58 -20.12 -2.29
N ALA A 230 -16.64 -19.36 -1.73
CA ALA A 230 -16.57 -19.00 -0.33
C ALA A 230 -17.19 -17.61 -0.09
N ASP A 231 -18.51 -17.64 0.15
CA ASP A 231 -19.35 -16.62 0.78
C ASP A 231 -19.44 -15.23 0.12
N GLY A 232 -20.51 -15.08 -0.66
CA GLY A 232 -20.93 -13.84 -1.30
C GLY A 232 -21.43 -12.73 -0.37
N GLU A 233 -21.70 -11.60 -1.04
CA GLU A 233 -22.33 -10.35 -0.59
C GLU A 233 -21.44 -9.32 0.14
N GLY A 234 -20.95 -8.38 -0.68
CA GLY A 234 -20.88 -6.97 -0.32
C GLY A 234 -19.53 -6.48 0.18
N ALA A 235 -19.09 -5.36 -0.38
CA ALA A 235 -17.88 -4.61 -0.04
C ALA A 235 -17.95 -3.96 1.36
N ASP A 236 -18.30 -4.73 2.37
CA ASP A 236 -18.18 -4.38 3.78
C ASP A 236 -17.38 -5.50 4.43
N ARG A 237 -16.07 -5.26 4.61
CA ARG A 237 -15.10 -6.21 5.19
C ARG A 237 -15.64 -6.77 6.52
N ARG A 238 -16.23 -7.96 6.45
CA ARG A 238 -16.67 -8.74 7.60
C ARG A 238 -15.46 -9.46 8.20
N ASP A 239 -15.56 -9.67 9.50
CA ASP A 239 -14.85 -10.68 10.28
C ASP A 239 -14.64 -11.95 9.45
N HIS A 240 -13.40 -12.23 9.04
CA HIS A 240 -13.08 -13.42 8.26
C HIS A 240 -11.89 -14.17 8.85
N TRP A 241 -11.94 -15.49 8.71
CA TRP A 241 -10.82 -16.34 9.04
C TRP A 241 -9.76 -16.22 7.96
N VAL A 242 -8.57 -15.76 8.34
CA VAL A 242 -7.40 -15.81 7.47
C VAL A 242 -6.66 -17.09 7.72
N ASN A 243 -6.48 -17.87 6.63
CA ASN A 243 -5.73 -19.12 6.63
C ASN A 243 -4.28 -18.89 7.08
N GLY A 244 -3.58 -19.97 7.42
CA GLY A 244 -2.15 -19.84 7.72
C GLY A 244 -1.41 -19.34 6.48
N PHE A 245 -0.54 -18.34 6.63
CA PHE A 245 0.21 -17.79 5.50
C PHE A 245 1.65 -17.45 5.89
N VAL A 246 2.50 -17.34 4.86
CA VAL A 246 3.89 -16.93 4.99
C VAL A 246 3.97 -15.40 4.89
N ARG A 247 4.50 -14.76 5.93
CA ARG A 247 4.69 -13.31 6.02
C ARG A 247 6.16 -12.97 5.92
N LYS A 248 6.49 -11.88 5.24
CA LYS A 248 7.83 -11.31 5.30
C LYS A 248 8.14 -10.79 6.71
N LEU A 249 9.34 -11.08 7.17
CA LEU A 249 9.91 -10.49 8.37
C LEU A 249 10.63 -9.18 8.04
N PRO A 250 10.84 -8.32 9.05
CA PRO A 250 11.72 -7.19 8.89
C PRO A 250 13.09 -7.60 8.32
N PRO A 251 13.75 -6.73 7.53
CA PRO A 251 15.11 -7.00 7.05
C PRO A 251 16.06 -7.43 8.18
N GLY A 252 16.78 -8.53 7.99
CA GLY A 252 17.72 -9.08 8.97
C GLY A 252 17.09 -9.88 10.13
N ALA A 253 15.76 -9.95 10.23
CA ALA A 253 15.09 -10.79 11.23
C ALA A 253 14.93 -12.23 10.73
N GLN A 254 14.96 -13.18 11.67
CA GLN A 254 14.76 -14.60 11.43
C GLN A 254 13.49 -15.09 12.13
N PRO A 255 12.77 -16.08 11.56
CA PRO A 255 11.61 -16.66 12.22
C PRO A 255 12.04 -17.35 13.51
N SER A 256 11.20 -17.28 14.53
CA SER A 256 11.42 -18.06 15.75
C SER A 256 11.30 -19.57 15.47
N GLU A 257 11.97 -20.42 16.26
CA GLU A 257 11.83 -21.88 16.16
C GLU A 257 10.35 -22.31 16.21
N ARG A 258 9.56 -21.67 17.07
CA ARG A 258 8.11 -21.90 17.16
C ARG A 258 7.40 -21.63 15.83
N GLN A 259 7.77 -20.58 15.11
CA GLN A 259 7.17 -20.25 13.82
C GLN A 259 7.64 -21.20 12.72
N LEU A 260 8.88 -21.70 12.78
CA LEU A 260 9.38 -22.76 11.90
C LEU A 260 8.59 -24.06 12.11
N THR A 261 8.39 -24.50 13.35
CA THR A 261 7.58 -25.70 13.66
C THR A 261 6.12 -25.54 13.23
N LEU A 262 5.53 -24.34 13.38
CA LEU A 262 4.17 -24.08 12.90
C LEU A 262 4.08 -24.15 11.37
N HIS A 263 5.10 -23.68 10.66
CA HIS A 263 5.19 -23.80 9.21
C HIS A 263 5.29 -25.26 8.76
N GLU A 264 6.18 -26.04 9.38
CA GLU A 264 6.33 -27.48 9.08
C GLU A 264 4.99 -28.22 9.22
N ARG A 265 4.26 -27.98 10.31
CA ARG A 265 2.92 -28.55 10.52
C ARG A 265 1.89 -28.06 9.49
N ALA A 266 2.00 -26.82 9.03
CA ALA A 266 1.10 -26.27 8.02
C ALA A 266 1.37 -26.87 6.64
N VAL A 267 2.63 -27.17 6.32
CA VAL A 267 3.03 -27.93 5.13
C VAL A 267 2.51 -29.38 5.22
N GLU A 268 2.70 -30.05 6.36
CA GLU A 268 2.22 -31.42 6.60
C GLU A 268 0.69 -31.54 6.48
N SER A 269 -0.04 -30.47 6.80
CA SER A 269 -1.50 -30.42 6.70
C SER A 269 -2.02 -29.75 5.43
N GLU A 270 -1.15 -29.55 4.43
CA GLU A 270 -1.48 -29.00 3.11
C GLU A 270 -2.14 -27.60 3.16
N GLN A 271 -1.93 -26.83 4.24
CA GLN A 271 -2.47 -25.48 4.41
C GLN A 271 -1.65 -24.41 3.68
N VAL A 272 -0.38 -24.72 3.40
CA VAL A 272 0.55 -23.87 2.65
C VAL A 272 1.38 -24.73 1.70
N PRO A 273 1.93 -24.16 0.61
CA PRO A 273 2.77 -24.91 -0.32
C PRO A 273 3.93 -25.62 0.40
N ALA A 274 4.27 -26.84 -0.07
CA ALA A 274 5.34 -27.67 0.48
C ALA A 274 6.76 -27.16 0.10
N SER A 275 7.00 -25.88 0.32
CA SER A 275 8.28 -25.21 0.12
C SER A 275 8.83 -24.75 1.47
N PRO A 276 10.15 -24.88 1.73
CA PRO A 276 10.77 -24.31 2.93
C PRO A 276 10.51 -22.79 3.03
N LEU A 277 10.40 -22.27 4.26
CA LEU A 277 10.33 -20.83 4.49
C LEU A 277 11.57 -20.15 3.89
N ALA A 278 11.34 -19.21 2.96
CA ALA A 278 12.43 -18.41 2.41
C ALA A 278 13.12 -17.58 3.51
N PRO A 279 14.43 -17.29 3.39
CA PRO A 279 15.14 -16.44 4.35
C PRO A 279 14.44 -15.09 4.55
N GLY A 280 14.26 -14.67 5.81
CA GLY A 280 13.56 -13.42 6.14
C GLY A 280 12.04 -13.51 6.01
N TYR A 281 11.46 -14.72 6.03
CA TYR A 281 10.02 -14.93 6.13
C TYR A 281 9.67 -15.73 7.40
N THR A 282 8.42 -15.62 7.83
CA THR A 282 7.86 -16.33 8.97
C THR A 282 6.48 -16.88 8.65
N PHE A 283 6.02 -17.86 9.41
CA PHE A 283 4.67 -18.37 9.28
C PHE A 283 3.74 -17.77 10.32
N VAL A 284 2.62 -17.24 9.84
CA VAL A 284 1.51 -16.75 10.66
C VAL A 284 0.43 -17.81 10.60
N LYS A 285 0.12 -18.41 11.75
CA LYS A 285 -0.96 -19.41 11.84
C LYS A 285 -2.31 -18.81 11.48
N LYS A 286 -3.23 -19.68 11.07
CA LYS A 286 -4.64 -19.35 10.85
C LYS A 286 -5.18 -18.55 12.04
N HIS A 287 -5.78 -17.39 11.75
CA HIS A 287 -6.32 -16.50 12.77
C HIS A 287 -7.55 -15.75 12.23
N HIS A 288 -8.29 -15.18 13.15
CA HIS A 288 -9.44 -14.34 12.82
C HIS A 288 -8.97 -12.92 12.54
N ARG A 289 -9.38 -12.32 11.42
CA ARG A 289 -9.22 -10.89 11.14
C ARG A 289 -10.59 -10.24 11.15
N GLY A 290 -10.77 -9.32 12.10
CA GLY A 290 -12.02 -8.59 12.33
C GLY A 290 -11.76 -7.36 13.14
#